data_AF-A0A2H9QHU1-F1
#
_entry.id   AF-A0A2H9QHU1-F1
#
_cell.length_a   1.000
_cell.length_b   1.000
_cell.length_c   1.000
_cell.angle_alpha   90.00
_cell.angle_beta   90.00
_cell.angle_gamma   90.00
#
_symmetry.space_group_name_H-M   'P 1'
#
loop_
_entity.id
_entity.type
_entity.pdbx_description
1 polymer ?
#
loop_
_entity_poly.entity_id
_entity_poly.type
_entity_poly.pdbx_seq_one_letter_code
_entity_poly.pdbx_strand_id
1 'polypeptide(L)' 'MKYDGRKGVFFKPKGKQTAKKIVRNLRLFEVFFKNELKMKNGEKFACKFEHAVNPEVITALNKFLKNPTKCPHGKIIPK' A
#
# COMPACT_ATOMS: atom_id res chain seq x y z
N MET A 1 -7.67 4.45 17.73
CA MET A 1 -7.01 5.76 17.72
C MET A 1 -6.80 6.24 19.15
N LYS A 2 -5.75 7.01 19.44
CA LYS A 2 -5.54 7.74 20.71
C LYS A 2 -5.33 9.21 20.35
N TYR A 3 -6.05 10.10 21.01
CA TYR A 3 -5.93 11.55 20.81
C TYR A 3 -5.21 12.15 22.02
N ASP A 4 -4.30 13.09 21.76
CA ASP A 4 -3.59 13.90 22.73
C ASP A 4 -3.71 15.35 22.28
N GLY A 5 -4.30 16.22 23.12
CA GLY A 5 -4.60 17.60 22.75
C GLY A 5 -3.39 18.45 22.36
N ARG A 6 -2.18 18.06 22.77
CA ARG A 6 -0.92 18.76 22.40
C ARG A 6 -0.12 18.02 21.34
N LYS A 7 -0.22 16.68 21.30
CA LYS A 7 0.61 15.83 20.42
C LYS A 7 -0.13 15.27 19.21
N GLY A 8 -1.43 15.51 19.10
CA GLY A 8 -2.27 15.11 17.98
C GLY A 8 -2.81 13.69 18.07
N VAL A 9 -2.91 13.03 16.92
CA VAL A 9 -3.60 11.74 16.77
C VAL A 9 -2.60 10.61 16.54
N PHE A 10 -2.72 9.55 17.32
CA PHE A 10 -1.89 8.35 17.22
C PHE A 10 -2.73 7.12 16.89
N PHE A 11 -2.19 6.28 16.01
CA PHE A 11 -2.73 4.94 15.84
C PHE A 11 -2.46 4.09 17.09
N LYS A 12 -3.49 3.35 17.53
CA LYS A 12 -3.28 2.20 18.42
C LYS A 12 -2.48 1.12 17.67
N PRO A 13 -1.79 0.19 18.34
CA PRO A 13 -0.99 -0.85 17.68
C PRO A 13 -1.73 -1.58 16.54
N LYS A 14 -2.98 -1.99 16.77
CA LYS A 14 -3.85 -2.61 15.76
C LYS A 14 -4.07 -1.70 14.53
N GLY A 15 -4.35 -0.42 14.77
CA GLY A 15 -4.55 0.55 13.68
C GLY A 15 -3.28 0.80 12.87
N LYS A 16 -2.11 0.79 13.52
CA LYS A 16 -0.81 0.93 12.84
C LYS A 16 -0.53 -0.27 11.92
N GLN A 17 -0.89 -1.49 12.34
CA GLN A 17 -0.79 -2.67 11.48
C GLN A 17 -1.75 -2.59 10.29
N THR A 18 -3.00 -2.20 10.50
CA THR A 18 -3.97 -2.01 9.40
C THR A 18 -3.50 -0.96 8.40
N ALA A 19 -3.04 0.20 8.87
CA ALA A 19 -2.52 1.26 8.01
C ALA A 19 -1.31 0.79 7.19
N LYS A 20 -0.39 0.03 7.80
CA LYS A 20 0.75 -0.56 7.07
C LYS A 20 0.30 -1.49 5.96
N LYS A 21 -0.70 -2.34 6.20
CA LYS A 21 -1.25 -3.25 5.17
C LYS A 21 -1.86 -2.47 4.01
N ILE A 22 -2.68 -1.47 4.29
CA ILE A 22 -3.30 -0.62 3.26
C ILE A 22 -2.23 0.06 2.41
N VAL A 23 -1.23 0.71 3.05
CA VAL A 23 -0.13 1.37 2.32
C VAL A 23 0.74 0.39 1.53
N ARG A 24 0.94 -0.84 2.04
CA ARG A 24 1.63 -1.91 1.30
C ARG A 24 0.86 -2.28 0.03
N ASN A 25 -0.45 -2.50 0.14
CA ASN A 25 -1.30 -2.86 -0.99
C ASN A 25 -1.30 -1.75 -2.06
N LEU A 26 -1.49 -0.49 -1.64
CA LEU A 26 -1.42 0.68 -2.51
C LEU A 26 -0.17 0.66 -3.37
N ARG A 27 0.99 0.58 -2.70
CA ARG A 27 2.29 0.68 -3.37
C ARG A 27 2.56 -0.48 -4.31
N LEU A 28 2.11 -1.70 -3.98
CA LEU A 28 2.22 -2.83 -4.89
C LEU A 28 1.36 -2.63 -6.15
N PHE A 29 0.15 -2.10 -6.00
CA PHE A 29 -0.68 -1.76 -7.15
C PHE A 29 -0.13 -0.60 -7.98
N GLU A 30 0.47 0.43 -7.35
CA GLU A 30 1.16 1.50 -8.08
C GLU A 30 2.30 0.94 -8.95
N VAL A 31 3.11 0.02 -8.40
CA VAL A 31 4.17 -0.67 -9.16
C VAL A 31 3.55 -1.46 -10.30
N PHE A 32 2.52 -2.27 -10.04
CA PHE A 32 1.87 -3.08 -11.06
C PHE A 32 1.29 -2.25 -12.21
N PHE A 33 0.44 -1.27 -11.90
CA PHE A 33 -0.21 -0.44 -12.91
C PHE A 33 0.79 0.36 -13.75
N LYS A 34 1.88 0.84 -13.13
CA LYS A 34 2.90 1.61 -13.86
C LYS A 34 3.87 0.74 -14.63
N ASN A 35 4.42 -0.31 -14.01
CA ASN A 35 5.53 -1.06 -14.59
C ASN A 35 5.04 -2.15 -15.55
N GLU A 36 3.96 -2.84 -15.20
CA GLU A 36 3.45 -3.98 -15.97
C GLU A 36 2.42 -3.50 -17.00
N LEU A 37 1.48 -2.65 -16.60
CA LEU A 37 0.40 -2.18 -17.47
C LEU A 37 0.67 -0.83 -18.16
N LYS A 38 1.78 -0.15 -17.83
CA LYS A 38 2.18 1.16 -18.41
C LYS A 38 1.07 2.22 -18.37
N MET A 39 0.20 2.18 -17.37
CA MET A 39 -0.97 3.07 -17.28
C MET A 39 -0.59 4.46 -16.74
N LYS A 40 -1.01 5.53 -17.42
CA LYS A 40 -0.79 6.92 -16.96
C LYS A 40 -1.58 7.28 -15.69
N ASN A 41 -2.78 6.71 -15.50
CA ASN A 41 -3.66 7.01 -14.37
C ASN A 41 -3.74 5.87 -13.33
N GLY A 42 -2.73 5.00 -13.29
CA GLY A 42 -2.71 3.81 -12.42
C GLY A 42 -2.90 4.09 -10.94
N GLU A 43 -2.42 5.23 -10.44
CA GLU A 43 -2.51 5.63 -9.03
C GLU A 43 -3.97 5.73 -8.53
N LYS A 44 -4.87 6.26 -9.37
CA LYS A 44 -6.30 6.36 -9.02
C LYS A 44 -6.93 4.99 -8.85
N PHE A 45 -6.49 4.00 -9.62
CA PHE A 45 -6.95 2.62 -9.47
C PHE A 45 -6.31 1.96 -8.25
N ALA A 46 -5.02 2.17 -8.01
CA ALA A 46 -4.31 1.63 -6.85
C ALA A 46 -5.02 1.99 -5.53
N CYS A 47 -5.45 3.25 -5.38
CA CYS A 47 -6.23 3.72 -4.23
C CYS A 47 -7.60 3.03 -4.07
N LYS A 48 -8.25 2.63 -5.17
CA LYS A 48 -9.51 1.86 -5.08
C LYS A 48 -9.27 0.41 -4.69
N PHE A 49 -8.22 -0.19 -5.25
CA PHE A 49 -7.92 -1.61 -5.06
C PHE A 49 -7.31 -1.92 -3.69
N GLU A 50 -6.60 -0.98 -3.07
CA GLU A 50 -5.93 -1.21 -1.77
C GLU A 50 -6.88 -1.67 -0.66
N HIS A 51 -8.15 -1.24 -0.72
CA HIS A 51 -9.18 -1.50 0.29
C HIS A 51 -9.98 -2.79 0.04
N ALA A 52 -10.03 -3.29 -1.20
CA ALA A 52 -10.95 -4.35 -1.62
C ALA A 52 -10.27 -5.69 -1.92
N VAL A 53 -8.94 -5.75 -1.86
CA VAL A 53 -8.15 -6.92 -2.27
C VAL A 53 -7.96 -7.93 -1.13
N ASN A 54 -8.06 -9.22 -1.47
CA ASN A 54 -7.74 -10.31 -0.55
C ASN A 54 -6.20 -10.38 -0.28
N PRO A 55 -5.76 -10.60 0.98
CA PRO A 55 -4.35 -10.79 1.33
C PRO A 55 -3.58 -11.82 0.45
N GLU A 56 -4.24 -12.88 0.00
CA GLU A 56 -3.63 -13.90 -0.87
C GLU A 56 -3.23 -13.31 -2.22
N VAL A 57 -4.12 -12.50 -2.82
CA VAL A 57 -3.88 -11.81 -4.10
C VAL A 57 -2.70 -10.84 -3.98
N ILE A 58 -2.61 -10.10 -2.86
CA ILE A 58 -1.47 -9.21 -2.60
C ILE A 58 -0.16 -9.98 -2.46
N THR A 59 -0.20 -11.15 -1.83
CA THR A 59 0.97 -12.00 -1.66
C THR A 59 1.45 -12.53 -3.02
N ALA A 60 0.52 -12.98 -3.86
CA ALA A 60 0.81 -13.40 -5.23
C ALA A 60 1.34 -12.22 -6.07
N LEU A 61 0.73 -11.04 -5.98
CA LEU A 61 1.17 -9.83 -6.67
C LEU A 61 2.59 -9.42 -6.26
N ASN A 62 2.90 -9.44 -4.97
CA ASN A 62 4.24 -9.12 -4.48
C ASN A 62 5.30 -10.10 -5.02
N LYS A 63 4.97 -11.40 -5.13
CA LYS A 63 5.85 -12.40 -5.75
C LYS A 63 6.01 -12.17 -7.25
N PHE A 64 4.90 -11.91 -7.95
CA PHE A 64 4.88 -11.59 -9.38
C PHE A 64 5.78 -10.40 -9.72
N LEU A 65 5.73 -9.35 -8.90
CA LEU A 65 6.58 -8.16 -9.02
C LEU A 65 8.03 -8.36 -8.53
N LYS A 66 8.42 -9.59 -8.19
CA LYS A 66 9.76 -9.96 -7.67
C LYS A 66 10.16 -9.21 -6.38
N ASN A 67 9.21 -9.06 -5.46
CA ASN A 67 9.40 -8.44 -4.14
C ASN A 67 10.01 -7.02 -4.20
N PRO A 68 9.33 -6.05 -4.84
CA PRO A 68 9.85 -4.70 -4.94
C PRO A 68 9.98 -4.05 -3.55
N THR A 69 11.00 -3.21 -3.38
CA THR A 69 11.27 -2.51 -2.11
C THR A 69 10.80 -1.06 -2.10
N LYS A 70 10.57 -0.46 -3.27
CA LYS A 70 10.13 0.93 -3.44
C LYS A 70 8.99 1.02 -4.46
N CYS A 71 8.05 1.94 -4.23
CA CYS A 71 7.03 2.29 -5.20
C CYS A 71 7.59 3.25 -6.28
N PRO A 72 6.84 3.54 -7.35
CA PRO A 72 7.28 4.43 -8.41
C PRO A 72 7.62 5.86 -8.01
N HIS A 73 7.20 6.31 -6.83
CA HIS A 73 7.54 7.61 -6.24
C HIS A 73 8.75 7.56 -5.30
N GLY A 74 9.45 6.41 -5.22
CA GLY A 74 10.61 6.21 -4.35
C GLY A 74 10.31 5.89 -2.88
N LYS A 75 9.03 5.77 -2.49
CA LYS A 75 8.64 5.44 -1.11
C LYS A 75 8.78 3.93 -0.84
N ILE A 76 9.25 3.57 0.36
CA ILE A 76 9.50 2.17 0.75
C ILE A 76 8.20 1.36 0.81
N ILE A 77 8.16 0.14 0.29
CA ILE A 77 6.99 -0.74 0.47
C ILE A 77 7.06 -1.37 1.88
N PRO A 78 6.08 -1.11 2.77
CA PRO A 78 6.06 -1.72 4.10
C PRO A 78 6.01 -3.25 3.99
N LYS A 79 6.69 -3.95 4.89
CA LYS A 79 6.55 -5.40 5.06
C LYS A 79 5.26 -5.72 5.80
#